data_AF-A0A3A1XAP4-F1
#
_entry.id   AF-A0A3A1XAP4-F1
#
_cell.length_a   1.000
_cell.length_b   1.000
_cell.length_c   1.000
_cell.angle_alpha   90.00
_cell.angle_beta   90.00
_cell.angle_gamma   90.00
#
_symmetry.space_group_name_H-M   'P 1'
#
loop_
_entity.id
_entity.type
_entity.pdbx_description
1 polymer ?
#
loop_
_entity_poly.entity_id
_entity_poly.type
_entity_poly.pdbx_seq_one_letter_code
_entity_poly.pdbx_strand_id
1 'polypeptide(L)'
;MRTYKIAQLGGGERLQTAADRSQTAAGSAQTTNGSAQKIEYHDAIGHVISWDGETLHLMRDAAANGSRPEQEMFIDARTIVRLKPI
;
A
#
# COMPACT_ATOMS: atom_id res chain seq x y z
N MET A 1 25.14 3.48 13.63
CA MET A 1 24.11 3.71 14.67
C MET A 1 23.43 5.03 14.39
N ARG A 2 22.10 5.05 14.19
CA ARG A 2 21.32 6.29 14.00
C ARG A 2 20.16 6.25 15.00
N THR A 3 20.19 7.20 15.93
CA THR A 3 19.19 7.38 17.00
C THR A 3 18.02 8.18 16.46
N TYR A 4 16.80 7.69 16.64
CA TYR A 4 15.57 8.45 16.35
C TYR A 4 14.97 8.94 17.66
N LYS A 5 14.77 10.25 17.76
CA LYS A 5 14.18 10.94 18.91
C LYS A 5 12.67 11.01 18.69
N ILE A 6 11.90 10.28 19.48
CA ILE A 6 10.44 10.40 19.54
C ILE A 6 10.06 11.48 20.57
N ALA A 7 9.21 12.42 20.17
CA ALA A 7 8.70 13.47 21.03
C ALA A 7 7.62 12.92 21.97
N GLN A 8 7.73 13.20 23.27
CA GLN A 8 6.70 12.94 24.27
C GLN A 8 5.57 13.97 24.11
N LEU A 9 4.32 13.50 24.03
CA LEU A 9 3.13 14.33 24.20
C LEU A 9 2.46 13.94 25.53
N GLY A 10 2.19 14.98 26.32
CA GLY A 10 1.92 14.92 27.75
C GLY A 10 0.54 14.38 28.11
N GLY A 11 0.46 13.99 29.39
CA GLY A 11 -0.73 13.46 30.02
C GLY A 11 -1.87 14.46 30.17
N GLY A 12 -3.07 13.90 30.23
CA GLY A 12 -4.30 14.58 30.55
C GLY A 12 -5.37 13.54 30.87
N GLU A 13 -5.40 13.08 32.12
CA GLU A 13 -6.52 12.33 32.67
C GLU A 13 -7.81 13.13 32.49
N ARG A 14 -8.85 12.49 31.94
CA ARG A 14 -10.21 13.01 32.08
C ARG A 14 -11.19 11.85 32.28
N LEU A 15 -11.47 11.59 33.55
CA LEU A 15 -12.65 10.89 34.03
C LEU A 15 -13.90 11.53 33.41
N GLN A 16 -14.75 10.74 32.75
CA GLN A 16 -16.07 11.17 32.29
C GLN A 16 -17.13 10.51 33.17
N THR A 17 -17.67 11.29 34.09
CA THR A 17 -18.85 10.97 34.91
C THR A 17 -20.11 11.14 34.06
N ALA A 18 -21.07 10.23 34.29
CA ALA A 18 -22.36 10.15 33.63
C ALA A 18 -23.22 11.42 33.75
N ALA A 19 -23.91 11.79 32.67
CA ALA A 19 -25.28 12.31 32.70
C ALA A 19 -25.79 12.53 31.25
N ASP A 20 -26.85 11.79 30.94
CA ASP A 20 -28.07 12.28 30.27
C ASP A 20 -27.92 13.34 29.18
N ARG A 21 -28.06 12.91 27.92
CA ARG A 21 -28.71 13.75 26.91
C ARG A 21 -29.32 12.91 25.79
N SER A 22 -30.63 12.75 25.89
CA SER A 22 -31.53 12.34 24.81
C SER A 22 -31.40 13.32 23.64
N GLN A 23 -30.83 12.87 22.52
CA GLN A 23 -30.91 13.59 21.26
C GLN A 23 -31.31 12.61 20.16
N THR A 24 -32.59 12.68 19.81
CA THR A 24 -33.18 12.13 18.60
C THR A 24 -32.51 12.81 17.40
N ALA A 25 -31.47 12.18 16.87
CA ALA A 25 -30.94 12.49 15.56
C ALA A 25 -31.54 11.49 14.58
N ALA A 26 -32.43 11.98 13.70
CA ALA A 26 -32.77 11.29 12.47
C ALA A 26 -31.50 11.22 11.61
N GLY A 27 -30.63 10.27 11.93
CA GLY A 27 -29.47 9.93 11.14
C GLY A 27 -29.95 9.22 9.89
N SER A 28 -29.99 9.93 8.77
CA SER A 28 -29.96 9.29 7.46
C SER A 28 -28.82 8.28 7.50
N ALA A 29 -29.16 6.99 7.43
CA ALA A 29 -28.18 5.92 7.40
C ALA A 29 -27.31 6.16 6.16
N GLN A 30 -26.15 6.78 6.36
CA GLN A 30 -25.14 6.89 5.34
C GLN A 30 -24.59 5.48 5.17
N THR A 31 -25.23 4.72 4.27
CA THR A 31 -24.72 3.46 3.75
C THR A 31 -23.38 3.77 3.11
N THR A 32 -22.32 3.67 3.90
CA THR A 32 -20.96 3.62 3.38
C THR A 32 -20.91 2.30 2.61
N ASN A 33 -21.04 2.39 1.29
CA ASN A 33 -20.72 1.26 0.41
C ASN A 33 -19.22 1.02 0.57
N GLY A 34 -18.89 0.21 1.57
CA GLY A 34 -17.53 -0.15 1.95
C GLY A 34 -16.92 -1.14 0.97
N SER A 35 -16.95 -0.83 -0.32
CA SER A 35 -16.11 -1.53 -1.29
C SER A 35 -14.68 -1.02 -1.11
N ALA A 36 -13.98 -1.56 -0.10
CA ALA A 36 -12.54 -1.42 -0.04
C ALA A 36 -11.98 -1.86 -1.41
N GLN A 37 -11.20 -0.98 -2.04
CA GLN A 37 -10.61 -1.28 -3.34
C GLN A 37 -9.73 -2.52 -3.18
N LYS A 38 -10.04 -3.59 -3.91
CA LYS A 38 -9.25 -4.82 -3.86
C LYS A 38 -7.85 -4.50 -4.38
N ILE A 39 -6.84 -4.71 -3.54
CA ILE A 39 -5.44 -4.63 -3.96
C ILE A 39 -5.09 -5.93 -4.67
N GLU A 40 -4.53 -5.82 -5.87
CA GLU A 40 -4.02 -6.94 -6.65
C GLU A 40 -2.51 -6.80 -6.82
N TYR A 41 -1.81 -7.93 -6.75
CA TYR A 41 -0.36 -8.00 -6.93
C TYR A 41 -0.05 -8.86 -8.15
N HIS A 42 0.94 -8.44 -8.91
CA HIS A 42 1.40 -9.13 -10.10
C HIS A 42 2.90 -9.33 -10.05
N ASP A 43 3.35 -10.49 -10.52
CA ASP A 43 4.77 -10.79 -10.66
C ASP A 43 5.26 -10.42 -12.06
N ALA A 44 6.48 -9.90 -12.12
CA ALA A 44 7.24 -9.73 -13.35
C ALA A 44 8.55 -10.50 -13.21
N ILE A 45 8.86 -11.33 -14.21
CA ILE A 45 10.09 -12.12 -14.28
C ILE A 45 10.77 -11.77 -15.60
N GLY A 46 12.07 -11.48 -15.53
CA GLY A 46 12.87 -11.20 -16.71
C GLY A 46 14.23 -10.61 -16.38
N HIS A 47 14.91 -10.11 -17.40
CA HIS A 47 16.26 -9.58 -17.28
C HIS A 47 16.26 -8.10 -16.87
N VAL A 48 17.01 -7.75 -15.83
CA VAL A 48 17.19 -6.35 -15.43
C VAL A 48 18.11 -5.65 -16.43
N ILE A 49 17.65 -4.54 -17.01
CA ILE A 49 18.44 -3.70 -17.91
C ILE A 49 19.15 -2.61 -17.11
N SER A 50 18.41 -1.88 -16.27
CA SER A 50 18.97 -0.83 -15.42
C SER A 50 18.14 -0.58 -14.15
N TRP A 51 18.78 0.03 -13.15
CA TRP A 51 18.17 0.43 -11.88
C TRP A 51 18.82 1.73 -11.39
N ASP A 52 18.00 2.75 -11.17
CA ASP A 52 18.44 4.06 -10.70
C ASP A 52 18.10 4.35 -9.22
N GLY A 53 17.37 3.44 -8.56
CA GLY A 53 16.88 3.59 -7.19
C GLY A 53 15.42 4.03 -7.07
N GLU A 54 14.81 4.48 -8.16
CA GLU A 54 13.40 4.93 -8.23
C GLU A 54 12.60 4.09 -9.23
N THR A 55 13.18 3.72 -10.37
CA THR A 55 12.54 2.93 -11.43
C THR A 55 13.37 1.71 -11.81
N LEU A 56 12.71 0.55 -11.85
CA LEU A 56 13.26 -0.70 -12.34
C LEU A 56 12.92 -0.86 -13.80
N HIS A 57 13.96 -0.87 -14.64
CA HIS A 57 13.86 -1.14 -16.06
C HIS A 57 14.28 -2.59 -16.33
N LEU A 58 13.35 -3.38 -16.84
CA LEU A 58 13.59 -4.79 -17.14
C LEU A 58 12.93 -5.21 -18.45
N MET A 59 13.50 -6.22 -19.11
CA MET A 59 12.84 -6.94 -20.19
C MET A 59 12.14 -8.16 -19.59
N ARG A 60 10.81 -8.15 -19.55
CA ARG A 60 10.01 -9.28 -19.06
C ARG A 60 10.07 -10.42 -20.07
N ASP A 61 10.25 -11.63 -19.58
CA ASP A 61 10.29 -12.83 -20.40
C ASP A 61 8.92 -13.15 -21.02
N ALA A 62 8.96 -13.73 -22.22
CA ALA A 62 7.79 -14.35 -22.81
C ALA A 62 7.35 -15.57 -21.99
N ALA A 63 6.04 -15.84 -21.92
CA ALA A 63 5.56 -17.07 -21.32
C ALA A 63 5.94 -18.26 -22.22
N ALA A 64 6.41 -19.36 -21.62
CA ALA A 64 6.83 -20.56 -22.35
C ALA A 64 5.73 -21.17 -23.25
N ASN A 65 4.46 -20.93 -22.92
CA ASN A 65 3.30 -21.37 -23.71
C ASN A 65 2.84 -20.37 -24.78
N GLY A 66 3.55 -19.26 -24.98
CA GLY A 66 3.21 -18.22 -25.95
C GLY A 66 2.03 -17.32 -25.58
N SER A 67 1.41 -17.50 -24.41
CA SER A 67 0.25 -16.69 -23.98
C SER A 67 0.56 -15.23 -23.71
N ARG A 68 1.84 -14.91 -23.46
CA ARG A 68 2.32 -13.57 -23.14
C ARG A 68 3.64 -13.33 -23.87
N PRO A 69 3.76 -12.26 -24.68
CA PRO A 69 5.02 -11.92 -25.33
C PRO A 69 6.03 -11.33 -24.34
N GLU A 70 7.29 -11.29 -24.77
CA GLU A 70 8.32 -10.49 -24.13
C GLU A 70 7.90 -9.01 -24.12
N GLN A 71 8.28 -8.29 -23.07
CA GLN A 71 7.82 -6.91 -22.89
C GLN A 71 8.82 -6.10 -22.08
N GLU A 72 9.21 -4.95 -22.60
CA GLU A 72 9.95 -3.95 -21.84
C GLU A 72 9.05 -3.31 -20.77
N MET A 73 9.52 -3.27 -19.53
CA MET A 73 8.75 -2.78 -18.38
C MET A 73 9.56 -1.80 -17.53
N PHE A 74 8.84 -0.83 -16.99
CA PHE A 74 9.32 0.16 -16.03
C PHE A 74 8.43 0.10 -14.79
N ILE A 75 9.02 -0.17 -13.62
CA ILE A 75 8.27 -0.35 -12.37
C ILE A 75 8.82 0.61 -11.31
N ASP A 76 7.93 1.41 -10.71
CA ASP A 76 8.27 2.33 -9.61
C ASP A 76 8.63 1.53 -8.34
N ALA A 77 9.75 1.87 -7.72
CA ALA A 77 10.30 1.27 -6.52
C ALA A 77 9.28 1.13 -5.37
N ARG A 78 8.41 2.13 -5.21
CA ARG A 78 7.41 2.21 -4.13
C ARG A 78 6.28 1.22 -4.32
N THR A 79 6.09 0.71 -5.54
CA THR A 79 5.06 -0.30 -5.86
C THR A 79 5.59 -1.74 -5.72
N ILE A 80 6.91 -1.91 -5.63
CA ILE A 80 7.55 -3.22 -5.51
C ILE A 80 7.45 -3.69 -4.05
N VAL A 81 6.66 -4.74 -3.83
CA VAL A 81 6.54 -5.37 -2.50
C VAL A 81 7.75 -6.26 -2.19
N ARG A 82 8.30 -6.93 -3.21
CA ARG A 82 9.42 -7.86 -3.06
C ARG A 82 10.22 -7.98 -4.34
N LEU A 83 11.54 -8.09 -4.21
CA LEU A 83 12.46 -8.41 -5.30
C LEU A 83 13.30 -9.62 -4.89
N LYS A 84 13.45 -10.59 -5.80
CA LYS A 84 14.20 -11.82 -5.57
C LYS A 84 15.15 -12.08 -6.75
N PRO A 85 16.46 -12.26 -6.53
CA PRO A 85 17.36 -12.75 -7.57
C PRO A 85 17.09 -14.23 -7.85
N ILE A 86 17.20 -14.63 -9.11
CA ILE A 86 17.02 -16.01 -9.58
C ILE A 86 18.36 -16.55 -10.06
#